data_AF-A0A7K3H398-F1
#
_entry.id   AF-A0A7K3H398-F1
#
_cell.length_a   1.000
_cell.length_b   1.000
_cell.length_c   1.000
_cell.angle_alpha   90.00
_cell.angle_beta   90.00
_cell.angle_gamma   90.00
#
_symmetry.space_group_name_H-M   'P 1'
#
loop_
_entity.id
_entity.type
_entity.pdbx_description
1 polymer ?
#
loop_
_entity_poly.entity_id
_entity_poly.type
_entity_poly.pdbx_seq_one_letter_code
_entity_poly.pdbx_strand_id
1 'polypeptide(L)'
;MREVLAAGGAPETLAEPVADLLGERAADVLREDPWQLLAVPGVQPEQADGFARALLGPEAGPGDERRAQALTAWLLERAALRGHTALEPSALSEALARQAVPDPEAALHEA
;
A
#
# COMPACT_ATOMS: atom_id res chain seq x y z
N MET A 1 -11.81 0.81 -13.40
CA MET A 1 -11.13 1.71 -12.46
C MET A 1 -12.11 2.40 -11.52
N ARG A 2 -12.96 3.32 -12.00
CA ARG A 2 -13.93 4.05 -11.16
C ARG A 2 -14.83 3.14 -10.31
N GLU A 3 -15.33 2.04 -10.89
CA GLU A 3 -16.11 1.03 -10.15
C GLU A 3 -15.34 0.39 -8.99
N VAL A 4 -14.04 0.09 -9.19
CA VAL A 4 -13.19 -0.53 -8.17
C VAL A 4 -12.88 0.47 -7.06
N LEU A 5 -12.61 1.73 -7.42
CA LEU A 5 -12.43 2.81 -6.45
C LEU A 5 -13.70 3.03 -5.62
N ALA A 6 -14.87 3.11 -6.27
CA ALA A 6 -16.14 3.26 -5.60
C ALA A 6 -16.45 2.08 -4.67
N ALA A 7 -16.21 0.84 -5.12
CA ALA A 7 -16.41 -0.36 -4.31
C ALA A 7 -15.54 -0.39 -3.06
N GLY A 8 -14.30 0.12 -3.13
CA GLY A 8 -13.44 0.26 -1.96
C GLY A 8 -13.60 1.60 -1.21
N GLY A 9 -14.54 2.45 -1.58
CA GLY A 9 -14.79 3.75 -0.92
C GLY A 9 -13.70 4.81 -1.17
N ALA A 10 -12.89 4.65 -2.22
CA ALA A 10 -11.86 5.60 -2.61
C ALA A 10 -12.42 6.70 -3.53
N PRO A 11 -11.90 7.94 -3.46
CA PRO A 11 -12.32 9.03 -4.34
C PRO A 11 -12.09 8.72 -5.81
N GLU A 12 -13.07 9.04 -6.67
CA GLU A 12 -12.92 8.87 -8.13
C GLU A 12 -11.80 9.72 -8.73
N THR A 13 -11.39 10.79 -8.04
CA THR A 13 -10.24 11.63 -8.42
C THR A 13 -8.93 10.86 -8.47
N LEU A 14 -8.84 9.70 -7.81
CA LEU A 14 -7.68 8.81 -7.89
C LEU A 14 -7.65 7.97 -9.19
N ALA A 15 -8.72 7.94 -9.97
CA ALA A 15 -8.81 7.07 -11.15
C ALA A 15 -7.72 7.33 -12.19
N GLU A 16 -7.43 8.60 -12.48
CA GLU A 16 -6.39 8.98 -13.44
C GLU A 16 -4.98 8.70 -12.88
N PRO A 17 -4.59 9.19 -11.68
CA PRO A 17 -3.28 8.88 -11.09
C PRO A 17 -2.99 7.38 -10.96
N VAL A 18 -4.00 6.59 -10.59
CA VAL A 18 -3.86 5.13 -10.48
C VAL A 18 -3.63 4.50 -11.86
N ALA A 19 -4.38 4.93 -12.88
CA ALA A 19 -4.20 4.41 -14.23
C ALA A 19 -2.84 4.79 -14.83
N ASP A 20 -2.35 6.00 -14.54
CA ASP A 20 -1.03 6.45 -15.00
C ASP A 20 0.11 5.65 -14.36
N LEU A 21 -0.03 5.25 -13.09
CA LEU A 21 0.99 4.51 -12.35
C LEU A 21 0.94 2.99 -12.59
N LEU A 22 -0.25 2.39 -12.54
CA LEU A 22 -0.44 0.93 -12.63
C LEU A 22 -0.80 0.47 -14.06
N GLY A 23 -0.98 1.40 -14.99
CA GLY A 23 -1.26 1.14 -16.40
C GLY A 23 -2.69 0.67 -16.68
N GLU A 24 -2.92 0.14 -17.88
CA GLU A 24 -4.26 -0.23 -18.36
C GLU A 24 -4.95 -1.31 -17.50
N ARG A 25 -4.15 -2.15 -16.82
CA ARG A 25 -4.63 -3.24 -15.93
C ARG A 25 -4.84 -2.81 -14.49
N ALA A 26 -4.71 -1.52 -14.18
CA ALA A 26 -4.76 -1.00 -12.82
C ALA A 26 -6.00 -1.45 -12.02
N ALA A 27 -7.15 -1.58 -12.69
CA ALA A 27 -8.37 -2.03 -12.02
C ALA A 27 -8.31 -3.51 -11.58
N ASP A 28 -7.62 -4.35 -12.34
CA ASP A 28 -7.45 -5.77 -12.00
C ASP A 28 -6.38 -5.91 -10.91
N VAL A 29 -5.28 -5.15 -11.03
CA VAL A 29 -4.23 -5.06 -10.01
C VAL A 29 -4.83 -4.70 -8.65
N LEU A 30 -5.69 -3.68 -8.58
CA LEU A 30 -6.33 -3.27 -7.31
C LEU A 30 -7.35 -4.28 -6.76
N ARG A 31 -7.91 -5.16 -7.59
CA ARG A 31 -8.80 -6.24 -7.11
C ARG A 31 -8.00 -7.39 -6.53
N GLU A 32 -6.84 -7.68 -7.10
CA GLU A 32 -5.92 -8.73 -6.64
C GLU A 32 -5.13 -8.28 -5.40
N ASP A 33 -4.65 -7.04 -5.42
CA ASP A 33 -3.91 -6.39 -4.34
C ASP A 33 -4.37 -4.92 -4.15
N PRO A 34 -5.34 -4.69 -3.25
CA PRO A 34 -5.85 -3.35 -2.97
C PRO A 34 -4.79 -2.39 -2.40
N TRP A 35 -3.72 -2.88 -1.79
CA TRP A 35 -2.68 -2.03 -1.18
C TRP A 35 -1.75 -1.41 -2.22
N GLN A 36 -1.78 -1.85 -3.48
CA GLN A 36 -1.13 -1.14 -4.60
C GLN A 36 -1.60 0.31 -4.74
N LEU A 37 -2.74 0.67 -4.14
CA LEU A 37 -3.20 2.05 -4.03
C LEU A 37 -2.17 2.96 -3.31
N LEU A 38 -1.30 2.42 -2.44
CA LEU A 38 -0.22 3.16 -1.78
C LEU A 38 0.87 3.66 -2.74
N ALA A 39 0.96 3.11 -3.95
CA ALA A 39 1.88 3.62 -4.97
C ALA A 39 1.48 5.03 -5.46
N VAL A 40 0.22 5.45 -5.22
CA VAL A 40 -0.26 6.77 -5.62
C VAL A 40 0.19 7.83 -4.62
N PRO A 41 0.90 8.89 -5.07
CA PRO A 41 1.33 9.97 -4.21
C PRO A 41 0.17 10.60 -3.42
N GLY A 42 0.35 10.73 -2.11
CA GLY A 42 -0.63 11.32 -1.20
C GLY A 42 -1.57 10.32 -0.54
N VAL A 43 -1.68 9.08 -1.04
CA VAL A 43 -2.43 8.02 -0.35
C VAL A 43 -1.71 7.61 0.94
N GLN A 44 -2.46 7.54 2.03
CA GLN A 44 -1.97 7.12 3.35
C GLN A 44 -2.29 5.64 3.63
N PRO A 45 -1.48 4.95 4.47
CA PRO A 45 -1.75 3.59 4.93
C PRO A 45 -3.18 3.33 5.38
N GLU A 46 -3.76 4.25 6.15
CA GLU A 46 -5.12 4.11 6.69
C GLU A 46 -6.18 4.11 5.59
N GLN A 47 -5.96 4.87 4.52
CA GLN A 47 -6.86 4.93 3.36
C GLN A 47 -6.77 3.62 2.56
N ALA A 48 -5.57 3.10 2.34
CA ALA A 48 -5.37 1.82 1.68
C ALA A 48 -5.94 0.65 2.50
N ASP A 49 -5.77 0.65 3.82
CA ASP A 49 -6.36 -0.35 4.73
C ASP A 49 -7.89 -0.28 4.73
N GLY A 50 -8.48 0.91 4.68
CA GLY A 50 -9.91 1.10 4.48
C GLY A 50 -10.40 0.52 3.15
N PHE A 51 -9.67 0.83 2.08
CA PHE A 51 -9.95 0.34 0.73
C PHE A 51 -9.88 -1.18 0.63
N ALA A 52 -8.83 -1.79 1.19
CA ALA A 52 -8.65 -3.23 1.24
C ALA A 52 -9.77 -3.92 2.01
N ARG A 53 -10.14 -3.41 3.19
CA ARG A 53 -11.26 -3.96 3.99
C ARG A 53 -12.60 -3.84 3.28
N ALA A 54 -12.82 -2.79 2.51
CA ALA A 54 -14.05 -2.62 1.73
C ALA A 54 -14.12 -3.60 0.55
N LEU A 55 -12.99 -3.91 -0.11
CA LEU A 55 -12.95 -4.84 -1.25
C LEU A 55 -12.86 -6.33 -0.85
N LEU A 56 -12.02 -6.65 0.13
CA LEU A 56 -11.71 -8.03 0.52
C LEU A 56 -12.45 -8.48 1.79
N GLY A 57 -13.07 -7.54 2.50
CA GLY A 57 -13.78 -7.82 3.76
C GLY A 57 -12.91 -7.70 5.01
N PRO A 58 -13.45 -8.06 6.19
CA PRO A 58 -12.81 -7.81 7.48
C PRO A 58 -11.53 -8.61 7.73
N GLU A 59 -11.28 -9.67 6.95
CA GLU A 59 -10.06 -10.49 7.04
C GLU A 59 -8.82 -9.77 6.48
N ALA A 60 -9.00 -8.66 5.75
CA ALA A 60 -7.90 -7.79 5.33
C ALA A 60 -7.31 -7.05 6.55
N GLY A 61 -6.40 -7.74 7.22
CA GLY A 61 -5.82 -7.34 8.49
C GLY A 61 -4.37 -6.85 8.38
N PRO A 62 -3.79 -6.41 9.50
CA PRO A 62 -2.44 -5.85 9.55
C PRO A 62 -1.32 -6.86 9.21
N GLY A 63 -1.59 -8.16 9.28
CA GLY A 63 -0.66 -9.24 8.95
C GLY A 63 -0.74 -9.75 7.51
N ASP A 64 -1.50 -9.10 6.62
CA ASP A 64 -1.52 -9.47 5.20
C ASP A 64 -0.15 -9.17 4.56
N GLU A 65 0.42 -10.14 3.85
CA GLU A 65 1.74 -10.02 3.20
C GLU A 65 1.74 -8.90 2.15
N ARG A 66 0.64 -8.74 1.38
CA ARG A 66 0.50 -7.70 0.35
C ARG A 66 0.57 -6.31 0.98
N ARG A 67 -0.06 -6.15 2.14
CA ARG A 67 0.00 -4.91 2.93
C ARG A 67 1.43 -4.58 3.33
N ALA A 68 2.18 -5.56 3.85
CA ALA A 68 3.56 -5.34 4.29
C ALA A 68 4.50 -4.96 3.14
N GLN A 69 4.34 -5.60 1.98
CA GLN A 69 5.08 -5.27 0.75
C GLN A 69 4.78 -3.84 0.28
N ALA A 70 3.51 -3.47 0.18
CA ALA A 70 3.11 -2.12 -0.23
C ALA A 70 3.57 -1.04 0.76
N LEU A 71 3.51 -1.31 2.07
CA LEU A 71 4.03 -0.40 3.10
C LEU A 71 5.54 -0.22 3.01
N THR A 72 6.28 -1.28 2.69
CA THR A 72 7.72 -1.21 2.48
C THR A 72 8.05 -0.23 1.35
N ALA A 73 7.43 -0.40 0.19
CA ALA A 73 7.62 0.52 -0.95
C ALA A 73 7.24 1.97 -0.58
N TRP A 74 6.09 2.16 0.09
CA TRP A 74 5.62 3.48 0.52
C TRP A 74 6.58 4.17 1.52
N LEU A 75 7.14 3.42 2.46
CA LEU A 75 8.10 3.94 3.44
C LEU A 75 9.42 4.35 2.78
N LEU A 76 9.90 3.56 1.82
CA LEU A 76 11.10 3.87 1.04
C LEU A 76 10.90 5.12 0.18
N GLU A 77 9.77 5.25 -0.51
CA GLU A 77 9.42 6.46 -1.28
C GLU A 77 9.42 7.69 -0.37
N ARG A 78 8.82 7.60 0.82
CA ARG A 78 8.82 8.71 1.80
C ARG A 78 10.20 9.02 2.37
N ALA A 79 11.12 8.06 2.39
CA ALA A 79 12.51 8.30 2.73
C ALA A 79 13.24 9.01 1.58
N ALA A 80 12.98 8.60 0.33
CA ALA A 80 13.51 9.23 -0.87
C ALA A 80 13.12 10.71 -0.98
N LEU A 81 11.86 11.05 -0.71
CA LEU A 81 11.38 12.43 -0.64
C LEU A 81 12.08 13.28 0.44
N ARG A 82 12.70 12.65 1.44
CA ARG A 82 13.51 13.30 2.49
C ARG A 82 15.00 13.30 2.18
N GLY A 83 15.41 12.85 1.00
CA GLY A 83 16.80 12.82 0.54
C GLY A 83 17.56 11.54 0.88
N HIS A 84 16.90 10.51 1.43
CA HIS A 84 17.55 9.21 1.64
C HIS A 84 17.60 8.43 0.34
N THR A 85 18.75 7.88 -0.03
CA THR A 85 18.88 6.96 -1.17
C THR A 85 18.87 5.49 -0.76
N ALA A 86 18.98 5.23 0.55
CA ALA A 86 18.91 3.92 1.17
C ALA A 86 18.45 4.08 2.64
N LEU A 87 17.88 3.01 3.20
CA LEU A 87 17.57 2.89 4.62
C LEU A 87 18.21 1.63 5.20
N GLU A 88 18.65 1.71 6.45
CA GLU A 88 19.07 0.53 7.20
C GLU A 88 17.87 -0.41 7.40
N PRO A 89 18.05 -1.74 7.23
CA PRO A 89 16.97 -2.71 7.42
C PRO A 89 16.26 -2.57 8.77
N SER A 90 17.01 -2.33 9.85
CA SER A 90 16.44 -2.12 11.20
C SER A 90 15.54 -0.89 11.29
N ALA A 91 15.92 0.23 10.66
CA ALA A 91 15.11 1.44 10.64
C ALA A 91 13.80 1.25 9.85
N LEU A 92 13.85 0.42 8.80
CA LEU A 92 12.68 0.04 8.02
C LEU A 92 11.77 -0.93 8.81
N SER A 93 12.33 -1.95 9.47
CA SER A 93 11.59 -2.85 10.37
C SER A 93 10.85 -2.08 11.47
N GLU A 94 11.52 -1.12 12.12
CA GLU A 94 10.88 -0.27 13.13
C GLU A 94 9.74 0.58 12.54
N ALA A 95 9.89 1.05 11.30
CA ALA A 95 8.85 1.82 10.63
C ALA A 95 7.63 0.96 10.29
N LEU A 96 7.83 -0.29 9.86
CA LEU A 96 6.77 -1.27 9.63
C LEU A 96 6.08 -1.69 10.94
N ALA A 97 6.84 -1.85 12.04
CA ALA A 97 6.28 -2.10 13.36
C ALA A 97 5.32 -0.98 13.79
N ARG A 98 5.69 0.29 13.52
CA ARG A 98 4.81 1.46 13.77
C ARG A 98 3.54 1.45 12.92
N GLN A 99 3.52 0.69 11.82
CA GLN A 99 2.34 0.46 10.97
C GLN A 99 1.59 -0.84 11.33
N ALA A 100 1.86 -1.37 12.53
CA ALA A 100 1.24 -2.56 13.11
C ALA A 100 1.52 -3.88 12.36
N VAL A 101 2.58 -3.95 11.56
CA VAL A 101 3.03 -5.22 10.95
C VAL A 101 3.49 -6.16 12.07
N PRO A 102 2.89 -7.37 12.24
CA PRO A 102 3.16 -8.25 13.39
C PRO A 102 4.59 -8.79 13.49
N ASP A 103 5.21 -9.13 12.35
CA ASP A 103 6.61 -9.54 12.26
C ASP A 103 7.32 -8.75 11.14
N PRO A 104 7.82 -7.54 11.45
CA PRO A 104 8.41 -6.66 10.45
C PRO A 104 9.68 -7.20 9.80
N GLU A 105 10.48 -7.97 10.55
CA GLU A 105 11.73 -8.53 10.03
C GLU A 105 11.47 -9.67 9.06
N ALA A 106 10.56 -10.59 9.42
CA ALA A 106 10.15 -11.66 8.51
C ALA A 106 9.49 -11.08 7.25
N ALA A 107 8.59 -10.10 7.42
CA ALA A 107 7.91 -9.46 6.29
C ALA A 107 8.87 -8.78 5.32
N LEU A 108 10.00 -8.22 5.79
CA LEU A 108 11.04 -7.67 4.92
C LEU A 108 11.86 -8.74 4.19
N HIS A 109 12.01 -9.93 4.78
CA HIS A 109 12.71 -11.03 4.13
C HIS A 109 11.89 -11.66 2.99
N GLU A 110 10.57 -11.59 3.10
CA GLU A 110 9.60 -12.15 2.15
C GLU A 110 9.14 -11.15 1.07
N ALA A 111 9.54 -9.88 1.19
CA ALA A 111 9.17 -8.79 0.28
C ALA A 111 10.04 -8.70 -0.99
#